data_AF-A0A6N9TU89-F1
#
_entry.id   AF-A0A6N9TU89-F1
#
_cell.length_a   1.000
_cell.length_b   1.000
_cell.length_c   1.000
_cell.angle_alpha   90.00
_cell.angle_beta   90.00
_cell.angle_gamma   90.00
#
_symmetry.space_group_name_H-M   'P 1'
#
loop_
_entity.id
_entity.type
_entity.pdbx_description
1 polymer ?
#
loop_
_entity_poly.entity_id
_entity_poly.type
_entity_poly.pdbx_seq_one_letter_code
_entity_poly.pdbx_strand_id
1 'polypeptide(L)'
;MNRQHGTERPWDIVLFGATGFVGSLTAAYLAAHAPDGCRWALAGRSLPRLERLRDQLALTDPRCADLPLLTADADDAEALGELAASTHVVASTVGPYIRYGEKLVAACADAGTDYADLTGEPEFVDRMYLRHDTRARETGARLVHACGFDSVPHDLGVYFTVQRLPEGVPLTVDGFVRAGAVFSGGTFASALSALGRGRQTAAAARERRLHEPRLVG
;
A
#
# COMPACT_ATOMS: atom_id res chain seq x y z
N MET A 1 17.31 3.37 13.91
CA MET A 1 17.17 4.85 13.94
C MET A 1 15.76 5.22 13.51
N ASN A 2 14.93 5.67 14.45
CA ASN A 2 13.54 6.05 14.21
C ASN A 2 13.53 7.45 13.56
N ARG A 3 13.24 7.54 12.24
CA ARG A 3 13.32 8.78 11.44
C ARG A 3 12.10 9.70 11.59
N GLN A 4 11.14 9.35 12.44
CA GLN A 4 9.89 10.12 12.65
C GLN A 4 10.07 11.50 13.29
N HIS A 5 11.29 12.03 13.37
CA HIS A 5 11.59 13.37 13.93
C HIS A 5 12.21 14.34 12.92
N GLY A 6 12.33 13.95 11.64
CA GLY A 6 12.84 14.83 10.58
C GLY A 6 11.71 15.36 9.71
N THR A 7 11.57 16.69 9.67
CA THR A 7 10.49 17.50 9.07
C THR A 7 9.13 17.36 9.77
N GLU A 8 8.51 18.49 10.09
CA GLU A 8 7.25 18.61 10.84
C GLU A 8 6.08 18.14 9.94
N ARG A 9 6.02 16.84 9.68
CA ARG A 9 4.93 16.23 8.89
C ARG A 9 3.68 16.21 9.76
N PRO A 10 2.56 16.83 9.32
CA PRO A 10 1.33 16.88 10.12
C PRO A 10 0.70 15.50 10.32
N TRP A 11 0.95 14.54 9.42
CA TRP A 11 0.31 13.23 9.45
C TRP A 11 1.29 12.09 9.70
N ASP A 12 0.94 11.21 10.63
CA ASP A 12 1.62 9.94 10.84
C ASP A 12 1.17 8.95 9.76
N ILE A 13 -0.13 8.93 9.43
CA ILE A 13 -0.71 8.04 8.43
C ILE A 13 -1.73 8.78 7.55
N VAL A 14 -1.63 8.65 6.24
CA VAL A 14 -2.73 9.03 5.32
C VAL A 14 -3.25 7.78 4.61
N LEU A 15 -4.55 7.55 4.73
CA LEU A 15 -5.24 6.47 4.00
C LEU A 15 -5.78 7.00 2.68
N PHE A 16 -5.06 6.74 1.59
CA PHE A 16 -5.45 7.13 0.24
C PHE A 16 -6.38 6.09 -0.41
N GLY A 17 -7.50 6.55 -0.95
CA GLY A 17 -8.57 5.66 -1.43
C GLY A 17 -9.58 5.27 -0.35
N ALA A 18 -9.66 6.04 0.75
CA ALA A 18 -10.47 5.74 1.92
C ALA A 18 -11.95 5.40 1.63
N THR A 19 -12.53 5.93 0.56
CA THR A 19 -13.94 5.73 0.22
C THR A 19 -14.20 4.50 -0.68
N GLY A 20 -13.16 3.75 -1.04
CA GLY A 20 -13.26 2.45 -1.70
C GLY A 20 -13.64 1.34 -0.72
N PHE A 21 -13.92 0.14 -1.23
CA PHE A 21 -14.36 -0.99 -0.40
C PHE A 21 -13.34 -1.36 0.70
N VAL A 22 -12.09 -1.63 0.31
CA VAL A 22 -11.02 -1.93 1.29
C VAL A 22 -10.64 -0.68 2.08
N GLY A 23 -10.68 0.50 1.45
CA GLY A 23 -10.46 1.78 2.11
C GLY A 23 -11.38 1.99 3.31
N SER A 24 -12.70 1.76 3.17
CA SER A 24 -13.64 1.98 4.26
C SER A 24 -13.45 0.98 5.41
N LEU A 25 -13.09 -0.27 5.09
CA LEU A 25 -12.77 -1.28 6.11
C LEU A 25 -11.47 -0.93 6.85
N THR A 26 -10.47 -0.43 6.12
CA THR A 26 -9.19 0.02 6.71
C THR A 26 -9.40 1.26 7.58
N ALA A 27 -10.25 2.20 7.16
CA ALA A 27 -10.61 3.37 7.94
C ALA A 27 -11.30 2.99 9.26
N ALA A 28 -12.23 2.02 9.22
CA ALA A 28 -12.88 1.49 10.41
C ALA A 28 -11.87 0.80 11.36
N TYR A 29 -10.91 0.05 10.80
CA TYR A 29 -9.84 -0.55 11.59
C TYR A 29 -8.95 0.52 12.26
N LEU A 30 -8.53 1.56 11.52
CA LEU A 30 -7.75 2.66 12.08
C LEU A 30 -8.52 3.42 13.16
N ALA A 31 -9.80 3.69 12.97
CA ALA A 31 -10.64 4.31 14.00
C ALA A 31 -10.64 3.50 15.31
N ALA A 32 -10.77 2.17 15.21
CA ALA A 32 -10.83 1.30 16.38
C ALA A 32 -9.47 1.03 17.05
N HIS A 33 -8.36 1.12 16.30
CA HIS A 33 -7.05 0.59 16.74
C HIS A 33 -5.88 1.56 16.65
N ALA A 34 -6.04 2.75 16.06
CA ALA A 34 -4.99 3.75 16.07
C ALA A 34 -4.67 4.13 17.53
N PRO A 35 -3.38 4.18 17.91
CA PRO A 35 -2.99 4.55 19.27
C PRO A 35 -3.36 6.01 19.53
N ASP A 36 -3.58 6.34 20.81
CA ASP A 36 -3.85 7.72 21.21
C ASP A 36 -2.70 8.64 20.75
N GLY A 37 -3.07 9.79 20.19
CA GLY A 37 -2.12 10.76 19.63
C GLY A 37 -1.68 10.47 18.19
N CYS A 38 -2.09 9.35 17.58
CA CYS A 38 -1.86 9.09 16.15
C CYS A 38 -2.61 10.11 15.28
N ARG A 39 -1.88 10.92 14.53
CA ARG A 39 -2.42 11.91 13.60
C ARG A 39 -2.63 11.25 12.24
N TRP A 40 -3.85 10.88 11.92
CA TRP A 40 -4.16 10.24 10.64
C TRP A 40 -5.28 10.95 9.88
N ALA A 41 -5.31 10.79 8.56
CA ALA A 41 -6.28 11.45 7.69
C ALA A 41 -6.87 10.51 6.63
N LEU A 42 -8.09 10.80 6.20
CA LEU A 42 -8.74 10.11 5.07
C LEU A 42 -8.48 10.89 3.79
N ALA A 43 -7.95 10.22 2.76
CA ALA A 43 -7.68 10.84 1.48
C ALA A 43 -8.42 10.17 0.31
N GLY A 44 -8.86 11.00 -0.63
CA GLY A 44 -9.43 10.55 -1.90
C GLY A 44 -10.05 11.67 -2.70
N ARG A 45 -10.45 11.37 -3.94
CA ARG A 45 -10.90 12.37 -4.93
C ARG A 45 -12.25 13.04 -4.69
N SER A 46 -13.00 12.65 -3.65
CA SER A 46 -14.39 13.08 -3.45
C SER A 46 -14.64 13.48 -2.01
N LEU A 47 -14.48 14.77 -1.69
CA LEU A 47 -14.75 15.33 -0.36
C LEU A 47 -16.12 14.91 0.20
N PRO A 48 -17.25 14.97 -0.56
CA PRO A 48 -18.54 14.56 -0.02
C PRO A 48 -18.64 13.07 0.39
N ARG A 49 -17.81 12.20 -0.21
CA ARG A 49 -17.75 10.78 0.18
C ARG A 49 -16.86 10.57 1.40
N LEU A 50 -15.81 11.38 1.54
CA LEU A 50 -14.95 11.39 2.71
C LEU A 50 -15.71 11.87 3.95
N GLU A 51 -16.49 12.95 3.81
CA GLU A 51 -17.37 13.46 4.88
C GLU A 51 -18.36 12.39 5.34
N ARG A 52 -19.07 11.73 4.41
CA ARG A 52 -19.97 10.63 4.77
C ARG A 52 -19.28 9.47 5.48
N LEU A 53 -18.08 9.11 5.06
CA LEU A 53 -17.30 8.05 5.72
C LEU A 53 -16.90 8.49 7.14
N ARG A 54 -16.40 9.71 7.30
CA ARG A 54 -16.08 10.28 8.62
C ARG A 54 -17.28 10.28 9.55
N ASP A 55 -18.44 10.73 9.06
CA ASP A 55 -19.67 10.77 9.85
C ASP A 55 -20.09 9.35 10.27
N GLN A 56 -19.96 8.37 9.39
CA GLN A 56 -20.21 6.95 9.72
C GLN A 56 -19.25 6.42 10.79
N LEU A 57 -17.96 6.76 10.71
CA LEU A 57 -16.98 6.37 11.72
C LEU A 57 -17.28 7.04 13.07
N ALA A 58 -17.70 8.31 13.06
CA ALA A 58 -18.05 9.07 14.25
C ALA A 58 -19.25 8.50 15.03
N LEU A 59 -20.14 7.73 14.36
CA LEU A 59 -21.20 6.99 15.04
C LEU A 59 -20.68 5.87 15.95
N THR A 60 -19.49 5.33 15.65
CA THR A 60 -18.87 4.23 16.40
C THR A 60 -17.77 4.73 17.33
N ASP A 61 -16.99 5.72 16.88
CA ASP A 61 -15.94 6.37 17.66
C ASP A 61 -16.04 7.90 17.52
N PRO A 62 -16.56 8.61 18.55
CA PRO A 62 -16.71 10.06 18.52
C PRO A 62 -15.42 10.84 18.22
N ARG A 63 -14.23 10.27 18.47
CA ARG A 63 -12.93 10.90 18.14
C ARG A 63 -12.77 11.11 16.63
N CYS A 64 -13.50 10.36 15.81
CA CYS A 64 -13.47 10.50 14.36
C CYS A 64 -14.28 11.69 13.83
N ALA A 65 -15.06 12.40 14.66
CA ALA A 65 -15.87 13.53 14.22
C ALA A 65 -15.05 14.65 13.55
N ASP A 66 -13.82 14.85 14.04
CA ASP A 66 -12.90 15.87 13.55
C ASP A 66 -11.78 15.29 12.68
N LEU A 67 -11.96 14.08 12.15
CA LEU A 67 -10.93 13.41 11.36
C LEU A 67 -10.60 14.24 10.10
N PRO A 68 -9.32 14.56 9.86
CA PRO A 68 -8.90 15.35 8.70
C PRO A 68 -9.22 14.67 7.37
N LEU A 69 -9.69 15.45 6.41
CA LEU A 69 -10.05 15.00 5.07
C LEU A 69 -9.16 15.67 4.03
N LEU A 70 -8.45 14.87 3.24
CA LEU A 70 -7.55 15.35 2.20
C LEU A 70 -8.12 15.00 0.82
N THR A 71 -8.27 15.99 -0.05
CA THR A 71 -8.72 15.75 -1.42
C THR A 71 -7.51 15.59 -2.32
N ALA A 72 -7.36 14.42 -2.94
CA ALA A 72 -6.33 14.14 -3.92
C ALA A 72 -6.89 13.17 -4.97
N ASP A 73 -6.64 13.45 -6.24
CA ASP A 73 -6.89 12.52 -7.34
C ASP A 73 -5.60 11.77 -7.69
N ALA A 74 -5.70 10.50 -8.05
CA ALA A 74 -4.54 9.70 -8.45
C ALA A 74 -3.91 10.22 -9.76
N ASP A 75 -4.64 11.01 -10.55
CA ASP A 75 -4.12 11.63 -11.75
C ASP A 75 -3.42 12.97 -11.53
N ASP A 76 -3.54 13.57 -10.35
CA ASP A 76 -2.97 14.87 -9.98
C ASP A 76 -1.61 14.70 -9.29
N ALA A 77 -0.53 14.90 -10.05
CA ALA A 77 0.83 14.73 -9.53
C ALA A 77 1.21 15.76 -8.44
N GLU A 78 0.65 16.97 -8.50
CA GLU A 78 0.95 18.03 -7.51
C GLU A 78 0.29 17.67 -6.18
N ALA A 79 -0.99 17.33 -6.19
CA ALA A 79 -1.72 16.91 -4.99
C ALA A 79 -1.10 15.65 -4.35
N LEU A 80 -0.65 14.69 -5.15
CA LEU A 80 0.05 13.51 -4.64
C LEU A 80 1.43 13.85 -4.04
N GLY A 81 2.13 14.83 -4.61
CA GLY A 81 3.38 15.36 -4.07
C GLY A 81 3.20 16.01 -2.69
N GLU A 82 2.18 16.87 -2.55
CA GLU A 82 1.82 17.49 -1.27
C GLU A 82 1.41 16.45 -0.22
N LEU A 83 0.61 15.46 -0.62
CA LEU A 83 0.18 14.37 0.24
C LEU A 83 1.39 13.55 0.73
N ALA A 84 2.31 13.21 -0.16
CA ALA A 84 3.52 12.47 0.20
C ALA A 84 4.44 13.30 1.12
N ALA A 85 4.63 14.59 0.84
CA ALA A 85 5.51 15.46 1.63
C ALA A 85 4.98 15.72 3.06
N SER A 86 3.67 15.71 3.24
CA SER A 86 3.00 16.01 4.52
C SER A 86 2.78 14.79 5.43
N THR A 87 3.23 13.60 5.03
CA THR A 87 2.85 12.35 5.70
C THR A 87 4.04 11.45 5.98
N HIS A 88 4.11 10.79 7.14
CA HIS A 88 5.13 9.78 7.42
C HIS A 88 4.90 8.47 6.66
N VAL A 89 3.66 7.96 6.66
CA VAL A 89 3.25 6.75 5.94
C VAL A 89 1.99 7.00 5.09
N VAL A 90 2.05 6.71 3.79
CA VAL A 90 0.86 6.68 2.93
C VAL A 90 0.42 5.24 2.69
N ALA A 91 -0.79 4.90 3.13
CA ALA A 91 -1.43 3.61 2.84
C ALA A 91 -2.41 3.78 1.68
N SER A 92 -2.12 3.17 0.54
CA SER A 92 -2.95 3.24 -0.66
C SER A 92 -3.88 2.03 -0.79
N THR A 93 -5.13 2.32 -1.14
CA THR A 93 -6.16 1.34 -1.51
C THR A 93 -6.72 1.60 -2.92
N VAL A 94 -6.00 2.40 -3.72
CA VAL A 94 -6.45 2.87 -5.04
C VAL A 94 -5.95 1.96 -6.15
N GLY A 95 -6.78 0.97 -6.51
CA GLY A 95 -6.59 0.13 -7.69
C GLY A 95 -7.48 0.55 -8.88
N PRO A 96 -7.18 0.08 -10.11
CA PRO A 96 -6.04 -0.77 -10.49
C PRO A 96 -4.69 -0.03 -10.43
N TYR A 97 -3.69 -0.66 -9.81
CA TYR A 97 -2.42 -0.03 -9.44
C TYR A 97 -1.51 0.22 -10.65
N ILE A 98 -1.50 -0.66 -11.66
CA ILE A 98 -0.80 -0.43 -12.93
C ILE A 98 -1.19 0.93 -13.56
N ARG A 99 -2.43 1.38 -13.33
CA ARG A 99 -2.96 2.62 -13.89
C ARG A 99 -2.77 3.82 -12.97
N TYR A 100 -3.05 3.66 -11.68
CA TYR A 100 -3.18 4.78 -10.75
C TYR A 100 -2.09 4.83 -9.66
N GLY A 101 -1.32 3.76 -9.46
CA GLY A 101 -0.40 3.65 -8.33
C GLY A 101 0.93 4.37 -8.54
N GLU A 102 1.44 4.44 -9.78
CA GLU A 102 2.82 4.85 -10.05
C GLU A 102 3.13 6.27 -9.58
N LYS A 103 2.24 7.24 -9.85
CA LYS A 103 2.46 8.64 -9.48
C LYS A 103 2.63 8.82 -7.97
N LEU A 104 1.84 8.11 -7.18
CA LEU A 104 1.94 8.16 -5.72
C LEU A 104 3.20 7.48 -5.19
N VAL A 105 3.58 6.33 -5.78
CA VAL A 105 4.84 5.66 -5.43
C VAL A 105 6.04 6.55 -5.73
N ALA A 106 6.06 7.18 -6.90
CA ALA A 106 7.10 8.14 -7.29
C ALA A 106 7.17 9.31 -6.30
N ALA A 107 6.03 9.93 -5.97
CA ALA A 107 5.96 11.02 -5.00
C ALA A 107 6.48 10.60 -3.61
N CYS A 108 6.14 9.40 -3.14
CA CYS A 108 6.62 8.87 -1.86
C CYS A 108 8.13 8.61 -1.91
N ALA A 109 8.64 8.00 -2.98
CA ALA A 109 10.06 7.76 -3.19
C ALA A 109 10.85 9.07 -3.19
N ASP A 110 10.34 10.12 -3.84
CA ASP A 110 11.00 11.43 -3.88
C ASP A 110 10.97 12.19 -2.55
N ALA A 111 9.84 12.11 -1.83
CA ALA A 111 9.67 12.76 -0.53
C ALA A 111 10.36 12.02 0.64
N GLY A 112 10.86 10.80 0.42
CA GLY A 112 11.36 9.97 1.52
C GLY A 112 10.23 9.48 2.44
N THR A 113 9.03 9.29 1.89
CA THR A 113 7.82 8.89 2.60
C THR A 113 7.59 7.40 2.48
N ASP A 114 7.26 6.75 3.59
CA ASP A 114 6.96 5.32 3.57
C ASP A 114 5.60 5.09 2.88
N TYR A 115 5.53 4.05 2.06
CA TYR A 115 4.37 3.72 1.25
C TYR A 115 3.98 2.26 1.47
N ALA A 116 2.69 2.00 1.62
CA ALA A 116 2.12 0.66 1.66
C ALA A 116 0.90 0.55 0.74
N ASP A 117 0.72 -0.60 0.08
CA ASP A 117 -0.51 -0.92 -0.64
C ASP A 117 -0.91 -2.39 -0.52
N LEU A 118 -2.08 -2.73 -1.04
CA LEU A 118 -2.57 -4.11 -1.12
C LEU A 118 -2.64 -4.64 -2.56
N THR A 119 -1.72 -4.19 -3.43
CA THR A 119 -1.74 -4.59 -4.84
C THR A 119 -1.59 -6.11 -5.00
N GLY A 120 -2.39 -6.67 -5.91
CA GLY A 120 -2.23 -8.05 -6.40
C GLY A 120 -1.66 -8.10 -7.80
N GLU A 121 -1.03 -7.02 -8.28
CA GLU A 121 -0.57 -6.85 -9.67
C GLU A 121 0.96 -6.99 -9.76
N PRO A 122 1.53 -8.16 -10.12
CA PRO A 122 2.98 -8.38 -10.08
C PRO A 122 3.75 -7.46 -11.03
N GLU A 123 3.18 -7.15 -12.20
CA GLU A 123 3.81 -6.21 -13.15
C GLU A 123 3.99 -4.82 -12.52
N PHE A 124 3.01 -4.35 -11.73
CA PHE A 124 3.12 -3.06 -11.06
C PHE A 124 4.28 -3.10 -10.06
N VAL A 125 4.35 -4.13 -9.21
CA VAL A 125 5.42 -4.28 -8.22
C VAL A 125 6.80 -4.31 -8.89
N ASP A 126 6.96 -5.11 -9.94
CA ASP A 126 8.22 -5.20 -10.67
C ASP A 126 8.63 -3.86 -11.31
N ARG A 127 7.67 -3.13 -11.89
CA ARG A 127 7.90 -1.80 -12.45
C ARG A 127 8.29 -0.77 -11.39
N MET A 128 7.64 -0.80 -10.23
CA MET A 128 7.94 0.14 -9.15
C MET A 128 9.35 -0.10 -8.59
N TYR A 129 9.74 -1.38 -8.45
CA TYR A 129 11.11 -1.73 -8.12
C TYR A 129 12.09 -1.14 -9.14
N LEU A 130 11.91 -1.43 -10.44
CA LEU A 130 12.83 -0.99 -11.49
C LEU A 130 12.96 0.54 -11.57
N ARG A 131 11.87 1.27 -11.32
CA ARG A 131 11.82 2.73 -11.50
C ARG A 131 12.18 3.53 -10.25
N HIS A 132 11.83 3.04 -9.06
CA HIS A 132 11.82 3.87 -7.85
C HIS A 132 12.65 3.32 -6.69
N ASP A 133 13.12 2.07 -6.73
CA ASP A 133 13.90 1.47 -5.64
C ASP A 133 15.19 2.22 -5.33
N THR A 134 15.96 2.63 -6.35
CA THR A 134 17.18 3.44 -6.16
C THR A 134 16.86 4.74 -5.44
N ARG A 135 15.85 5.47 -5.93
CA ARG A 135 15.44 6.75 -5.35
C ARG A 135 14.94 6.59 -3.92
N ALA A 136 14.12 5.58 -3.67
CA ALA A 136 13.61 5.28 -2.33
C ALA A 136 14.75 4.96 -1.35
N ARG A 137 15.81 4.26 -1.77
CA ARG A 137 16.99 4.03 -0.93
C ARG A 137 17.76 5.32 -0.64
N GLU A 138 17.92 6.20 -1.63
CA GLU A 138 18.61 7.48 -1.46
C GLU A 138 17.88 8.43 -0.49
N THR A 139 16.56 8.55 -0.64
CA THR A 139 15.73 9.42 0.22
C THR A 139 15.40 8.76 1.55
N GLY A 140 15.47 7.43 1.59
CA GLY A 140 15.15 6.65 2.76
C GLY A 140 13.70 6.19 2.90
N ALA A 141 12.87 6.39 1.85
CA ALA A 141 11.53 5.85 1.76
C ALA A 141 11.54 4.30 1.75
N ARG A 142 10.52 3.71 2.36
CA ARG A 142 10.23 2.27 2.22
C ARG A 142 8.98 2.09 1.38
N LEU A 143 9.10 1.34 0.29
CA LEU A 143 7.98 1.02 -0.60
C LEU A 143 7.57 -0.45 -0.37
N VAL A 144 6.46 -0.68 0.31
CA VAL A 144 5.99 -2.02 0.69
C VAL A 144 4.71 -2.35 -0.07
N HIS A 145 4.83 -3.22 -1.06
CA HIS A 145 3.68 -3.66 -1.86
C HIS A 145 3.03 -4.91 -1.27
N ALA A 146 1.79 -5.19 -1.69
CA ALA A 146 1.09 -6.43 -1.40
C ALA A 146 0.84 -6.69 0.11
N CYS A 147 0.54 -5.65 0.88
CA CYS A 147 0.12 -5.70 2.29
C CYS A 147 -1.36 -6.12 2.45
N GLY A 148 -1.87 -6.99 1.57
CA GLY A 148 -3.26 -7.45 1.56
C GLY A 148 -3.40 -8.90 2.02
N PHE A 149 -4.66 -9.34 2.15
CA PHE A 149 -4.99 -10.73 2.51
C PHE A 149 -4.45 -11.76 1.52
N ASP A 150 -4.34 -11.43 0.24
CA ASP A 150 -3.86 -12.39 -0.76
C ASP A 150 -2.36 -12.70 -0.62
N SER A 151 -1.60 -11.90 0.14
CA SER A 151 -0.14 -12.02 0.25
C SER A 151 0.34 -12.19 1.69
N VAL A 152 -0.13 -11.37 2.63
CA VAL A 152 0.37 -11.36 4.03
C VAL A 152 0.26 -12.73 4.74
N PRO A 153 -0.88 -13.46 4.68
CA PRO A 153 -0.98 -14.79 5.29
C PRO A 153 -0.01 -15.81 4.70
N HIS A 154 0.27 -15.71 3.40
CA HIS A 154 1.21 -16.59 2.72
C HIS A 154 2.64 -16.25 3.15
N ASP A 155 3.05 -14.98 3.07
CA ASP A 155 4.41 -14.54 3.42
C ASP A 155 4.72 -14.82 4.89
N LEU A 156 3.86 -14.39 5.82
CA LEU A 156 4.07 -14.59 7.25
C LEU A 156 3.93 -16.06 7.64
N GLY A 157 3.03 -16.81 7.00
CA GLY A 157 2.84 -18.24 7.25
C GLY A 157 4.06 -19.06 6.83
N VAL A 158 4.62 -18.77 5.64
CA VAL A 158 5.85 -19.40 5.17
C VAL A 158 7.02 -19.01 6.08
N TYR A 159 7.18 -17.72 6.38
CA TYR A 159 8.26 -17.24 7.25
C TYR A 159 8.22 -17.91 8.62
N PHE A 160 7.06 -17.92 9.28
CA PHE A 160 6.85 -18.59 10.55
C PHE A 160 7.20 -20.07 10.47
N THR A 161 6.77 -20.77 9.42
CA THR A 161 7.02 -22.20 9.24
C THR A 161 8.52 -22.47 9.09
N VAL A 162 9.22 -21.70 8.25
CA VAL A 162 10.66 -21.84 8.04
C VAL A 162 11.44 -21.60 9.33
N GLN A 163 11.05 -20.62 10.16
CA GLN A 163 11.67 -20.37 11.47
C GLN A 163 11.53 -21.52 12.47
N ARG A 164 10.66 -22.50 12.20
CA ARG A 164 10.47 -23.70 13.05
C ARG A 164 11.21 -24.93 12.53
N LEU A 165 11.86 -24.83 11.37
CA LEU A 165 12.60 -25.91 10.74
C LEU A 165 14.11 -25.71 10.92
N PRO A 166 14.94 -26.76 10.76
CA PRO A 166 16.38 -26.62 10.80
C PRO A 166 16.91 -25.63 9.76
N GLU A 167 17.93 -24.87 10.11
CA GLU A 167 18.62 -23.98 9.18
C GLU A 167 19.47 -24.78 8.17
N GLY A 168 19.65 -24.24 6.97
CA GLY A 168 20.59 -24.77 5.97
C GLY A 168 20.16 -26.07 5.28
N VAL A 169 18.91 -26.53 5.46
CA VAL A 169 18.35 -27.69 4.74
C VAL A 169 17.42 -27.25 3.61
N PRO A 170 17.42 -27.94 2.45
CA PRO A 170 16.43 -27.69 1.41
C PRO A 170 15.01 -27.87 1.94
N LEU A 171 14.11 -26.94 1.59
CA LEU A 171 12.72 -26.97 2.04
C LEU A 171 11.77 -26.55 0.92
N THR A 172 10.57 -27.11 0.95
CA THR A 172 9.42 -26.73 0.12
C THR A 172 8.23 -26.51 1.04
N VAL A 173 7.50 -25.41 0.84
CA VAL A 173 6.30 -25.08 1.61
C VAL A 173 5.14 -24.88 0.65
N ASP A 174 4.07 -25.64 0.86
CA ASP A 174 2.83 -25.50 0.10
C ASP A 174 1.80 -24.72 0.94
N GLY A 175 1.28 -23.64 0.37
CA GLY A 175 0.20 -22.84 0.96
C GLY A 175 -1.15 -23.16 0.32
N PHE A 176 -2.18 -23.37 1.14
CA PHE A 176 -3.55 -23.61 0.66
C PHE A 176 -4.50 -22.57 1.24
N VAL A 177 -5.27 -21.91 0.37
CA VAL A 177 -6.32 -20.96 0.77
C VAL A 177 -7.67 -21.39 0.22
N ARG A 178 -8.70 -21.32 1.06
CA ARG A 178 -10.09 -21.51 0.66
C ARG A 178 -10.87 -20.27 1.09
N ALA A 179 -11.33 -19.50 0.11
CA ALA A 179 -12.10 -18.28 0.33
C ALA A 179 -13.45 -18.35 -0.38
N GLY A 180 -14.48 -17.74 0.22
CA GLY A 180 -15.73 -17.43 -0.47
C GLY A 180 -15.53 -16.17 -1.31
N ALA A 181 -15.55 -16.30 -2.63
CA ALA A 181 -15.18 -15.21 -3.54
C ALA A 181 -16.21 -14.06 -3.52
N VAL A 182 -15.90 -12.99 -2.79
CA VAL A 182 -16.50 -11.66 -2.98
C VAL A 182 -15.35 -10.70 -3.28
N PHE A 183 -15.07 -10.50 -4.57
CA PHE A 183 -14.03 -9.58 -5.00
C PHE A 183 -14.57 -8.14 -4.98
N SER A 184 -13.73 -7.19 -4.54
CA SER A 184 -14.03 -5.78 -4.76
C SER A 184 -14.00 -5.46 -6.26
N GLY A 185 -14.73 -4.43 -6.71
CA GLY A 185 -14.69 -4.01 -8.12
C GLY A 185 -13.28 -3.64 -8.59
N GLY A 186 -12.46 -3.06 -7.70
CA GLY A 186 -11.05 -2.78 -7.99
C GLY A 186 -10.23 -4.06 -8.17
N THR A 187 -10.40 -5.05 -7.29
CA THR A 187 -9.74 -6.36 -7.40
C THR A 187 -10.11 -7.06 -8.71
N PHE A 188 -11.40 -7.05 -9.08
CA PHE A 188 -11.87 -7.66 -10.33
C PHE A 188 -11.28 -6.97 -11.56
N ALA A 189 -11.25 -5.63 -11.60
CA ALA A 189 -10.64 -4.88 -12.68
C ALA A 189 -9.12 -5.11 -12.79
N SER A 190 -8.45 -5.28 -11.65
CA SER A 190 -7.02 -5.61 -11.58
C SER A 190 -6.75 -7.01 -12.13
N ALA A 191 -7.56 -8.01 -11.74
CA ALA A 191 -7.48 -9.38 -12.25
C ALA A 191 -7.70 -9.44 -13.78
N LEU A 192 -8.71 -8.74 -14.29
CA LEU A 192 -8.94 -8.65 -15.74
C LEU A 192 -7.76 -8.01 -16.48
N SER A 193 -7.19 -6.94 -15.92
CA SER A 193 -6.03 -6.27 -16.50
C SER A 193 -4.81 -7.19 -16.52
N ALA A 194 -4.56 -7.94 -15.43
CA ALA A 194 -3.46 -8.88 -15.33
C ALA A 194 -3.55 -10.02 -16.38
N LEU A 195 -4.75 -10.57 -16.60
CA LEU A 195 -4.98 -11.62 -17.61
C LEU A 195 -4.60 -11.15 -19.03
N GLY A 196 -4.86 -9.88 -19.36
CA GLY A 196 -4.50 -9.29 -20.65
C GLY A 196 -3.02 -8.90 -20.81
N ARG A 197 -2.22 -8.96 -19.74
CA ARG A 197 -0.88 -8.37 -19.68
C ARG A 197 0.24 -9.37 -19.39
N GLY A 198 0.02 -10.67 -19.61
CA GLY A 198 0.98 -11.71 -19.27
C GLY A 198 2.38 -11.53 -19.89
N ARG A 199 2.48 -10.97 -21.12
CA ARG A 199 3.78 -10.68 -21.75
C ARG A 199 4.53 -9.55 -21.01
N GLN A 200 3.82 -8.50 -20.62
CA GLN A 200 4.34 -7.35 -19.90
C GLN A 200 4.79 -7.76 -18.50
N THR A 201 3.97 -8.52 -17.78
CA THR A 201 4.33 -9.11 -16.48
C THR A 201 5.61 -9.92 -16.58
N ALA A 202 5.71 -10.82 -17.57
CA ALA A 202 6.90 -11.66 -17.74
C ALA A 202 8.15 -10.85 -18.16
N ALA A 203 7.98 -9.75 -18.90
CA ALA A 203 9.07 -8.86 -19.28
C ALA A 203 9.59 -8.09 -18.05
N ALA A 204 8.70 -7.45 -17.29
CA ALA A 204 9.05 -6.72 -16.07
C ALA A 204 9.74 -7.63 -15.04
N ALA A 205 9.22 -8.85 -14.83
CA ALA A 205 9.83 -9.83 -13.94
C ALA A 205 11.24 -10.25 -14.39
N ARG A 206 11.46 -10.41 -15.70
CA ARG A 206 12.78 -10.73 -16.26
C ARG A 206 13.77 -9.59 -16.05
N GLU A 207 13.34 -8.37 -16.32
CA GLU A 207 14.16 -7.17 -16.14
C GLU A 207 14.51 -6.96 -14.67
N ARG A 208 13.54 -7.08 -13.75
CA ARG A 208 13.78 -7.00 -12.30
C ARG A 208 14.86 -7.97 -11.85
N ARG A 209 14.82 -9.23 -12.31
CA ARG A 209 15.82 -10.25 -11.96
C ARG A 209 17.26 -9.90 -12.37
N LEU A 210 17.45 -8.99 -13.33
CA LEU A 210 18.78 -8.50 -13.72
C LEU A 210 19.33 -7.46 -12.74
N HIS A 211 18.46 -6.73 -12.04
CA HIS A 211 18.80 -5.63 -11.14
C HIS A 211 18.64 -5.98 -9.66
N GLU A 212 17.89 -7.03 -9.33
CA GLU A 212 17.75 -7.51 -7.97
C GLU A 212 19.05 -8.17 -7.49
N PRO A 213 19.63 -7.72 -6.35
CA PRO A 213 20.78 -8.39 -5.76
C PRO A 213 20.41 -9.84 -5.48
N ARG A 214 21.24 -10.78 -5.95
CA ARG A 214 21.11 -12.17 -5.51
C ARG A 214 21.47 -12.22 -4.03
N LEU A 215 20.49 -12.58 -3.20
CA LEU A 215 20.76 -12.92 -1.81
C LEU A 215 21.75 -14.09 -1.82
N VAL A 216 22.92 -13.86 -1.24
CA VAL A 216 23.93 -14.90 -1.08
C VAL A 216 23.42 -15.82 0.02
N GLY A 217 23.04 -17.03 -0.37
CA GLY A 217 22.65 -18.13 0.51
C GLY A 217 23.49 -19.34 0.17
#